data_AF-A0A6I2LY30-F1
#
_entry.id   AF-A0A6I2LY30-F1
#
_cell.length_a   1.000
_cell.length_b   1.000
_cell.length_c   1.000
_cell.angle_alpha   90.00
_cell.angle_beta   90.00
_cell.angle_gamma   90.00
#
_symmetry.space_group_name_H-M   'P 1'
#
loop_
_entity.id
_entity.type
_entity.pdbx_description
1 polymer ?
#
loop_
_entity_poly.entity_id
_entity_poly.type
_entity_poly.pdbx_seq_one_letter_code
_entity_poly.pdbx_strand_id
1 'polypeptide(L)'
;MKWIGVTLLALAAVAMLAGDLMAAPHHSWTLRFDLFTPKGVNCEASAPHASVRRGQDLRGMPRITVTGDISTASITCTAPDGSRWRTALPADSRRPLSQTVEGLATWRPNARWMRLQVLADPSDIGQSTAPQVYRFTRLP
;
A
#
# COMPACT_ATOMS: atom_id res chain seq x y z
N MET A 1 52.21 -16.31 12.89
CA MET A 1 50.89 -16.88 12.51
C MET A 1 49.83 -16.37 13.50
N LYS A 2 48.62 -16.02 13.02
CA LYS A 2 47.42 -15.53 13.75
C LYS A 2 47.15 -14.00 13.80
N TRP A 3 47.27 -13.26 12.69
CA TRP A 3 46.74 -11.88 12.62
C TRP A 3 45.87 -11.59 11.38
N ILE A 4 45.90 -12.45 10.35
CA ILE A 4 45.19 -12.25 9.08
C ILE A 4 43.70 -12.61 9.18
N GLY A 5 43.30 -13.40 10.18
CA GLY A 5 41.92 -13.88 10.32
C GLY A 5 40.93 -12.86 10.92
N VAL A 6 41.41 -11.84 11.63
CA VAL A 6 40.53 -10.92 12.38
C VAL A 6 40.00 -9.78 11.51
N THR A 7 40.78 -9.34 10.52
CA THR A 7 40.40 -8.24 9.63
C THR A 7 39.29 -8.60 8.64
N LEU A 8 39.21 -9.85 8.18
CA LEU A 8 38.14 -10.32 7.30
C LEU A 8 36.78 -10.47 8.02
N LEU A 9 36.80 -10.83 9.30
CA LEU A 9 35.58 -10.95 10.13
C LEU A 9 34.94 -9.60 10.43
N ALA A 10 35.74 -8.53 10.56
CA ALA A 10 35.23 -7.19 10.82
C ALA A 10 34.48 -6.59 9.60
N LEU A 11 34.93 -6.88 8.37
CA LEU A 11 34.32 -6.36 7.13
C LEU A 11 32.93 -6.92 6.86
N ALA A 12 32.67 -8.18 7.18
CA ALA A 12 31.35 -8.79 6.98
C ALA A 12 30.28 -8.20 7.92
N ALA A 13 30.65 -7.89 9.17
CA ALA A 13 29.73 -7.31 10.14
C ALA A 13 29.25 -5.90 9.73
N VAL A 14 30.12 -5.08 9.12
CA VAL A 14 29.78 -3.73 8.66
C VAL A 14 28.85 -3.76 7.44
N ALA A 15 29.00 -4.75 6.55
CA ALA A 15 28.09 -4.92 5.41
C ALA A 15 26.67 -5.33 5.85
N MET A 16 26.55 -6.16 6.90
CA MET A 16 25.25 -6.51 7.48
C MET A 16 24.61 -5.30 8.19
N LEU A 17 25.39 -4.51 8.91
CA LEU A 17 24.92 -3.27 9.57
C LEU A 17 24.50 -2.17 8.57
N ALA A 18 25.16 -2.07 7.41
CA ALA A 18 24.78 -1.15 6.34
C ALA A 18 23.48 -1.59 5.63
N GLY A 19 23.23 -2.91 5.56
CA GLY A 19 21.97 -3.46 5.07
C GLY A 19 20.78 -3.08 5.95
N ASP A 20 20.95 -3.15 7.28
CA ASP A 20 19.91 -2.80 8.25
C ASP A 20 19.65 -1.28 8.37
N LEU A 21 20.66 -0.43 8.19
CA LEU A 21 20.47 1.03 8.22
C LEU A 21 19.78 1.60 6.96
N MET A 22 19.76 0.85 5.85
CA MET A 22 18.99 1.17 4.64
C MET A 22 17.58 0.56 4.66
N ALA A 23 17.32 -0.38 5.58
CA ALA A 23 16.00 -0.87 5.90
C ALA A 23 15.35 0.06 6.93
N ALA A 24 15.10 1.31 6.56
CA ALA A 24 14.09 2.10 7.27
C ALA A 24 12.81 1.25 7.37
N PRO A 25 12.04 1.27 8.47
CA PRO A 25 10.76 0.57 8.52
C PRO A 25 9.91 1.11 7.37
N HIS A 26 9.83 0.36 6.27
CA HIS A 26 9.22 0.81 5.03
C HIS A 26 7.75 0.47 5.10
N HIS A 27 6.96 1.40 5.63
CA HIS A 27 5.52 1.25 5.80
C HIS A 27 4.94 1.04 4.41
N SER A 28 4.22 -0.05 4.15
CA SER A 28 3.71 -0.34 2.81
C SER A 28 2.20 -0.47 2.80
N TRP A 29 1.54 0.23 1.89
CA TRP A 29 0.11 0.16 1.73
C TRP A 29 -0.18 -0.31 0.31
N THR A 30 -1.02 -1.33 0.14
CA THR A 30 -1.32 -1.90 -1.18
C THR A 30 -2.82 -1.85 -1.50
N LEU A 31 -3.18 -1.24 -2.63
CA LEU A 31 -4.52 -1.31 -3.20
C LEU A 31 -4.68 -2.55 -4.07
N ARG A 32 -5.77 -3.28 -3.85
CA ARG A 32 -6.26 -4.35 -4.71
C ARG A 32 -7.74 -4.15 -5.01
N PHE A 33 -8.22 -4.77 -6.08
CA PHE A 33 -9.62 -4.71 -6.48
C PHE A 33 -10.34 -6.03 -6.19
N ASP A 34 -11.63 -5.93 -5.85
CA ASP A 34 -12.49 -7.10 -5.68
C ASP A 34 -12.73 -7.84 -7.01
N LEU A 35 -13.19 -9.08 -6.91
CA LEU A 35 -13.48 -9.95 -8.07
C LEU A 35 -14.55 -9.37 -9.01
N PHE A 36 -15.41 -8.50 -8.49
CA PHE A 36 -16.57 -7.96 -9.22
C PHE A 36 -16.32 -6.57 -9.78
N THR A 37 -15.14 -5.99 -9.56
CA THR A 37 -14.76 -4.73 -10.18
C THR A 37 -14.60 -4.96 -11.68
N PRO A 38 -15.31 -4.18 -12.53
CA PRO A 38 -15.16 -4.28 -13.97
C PRO A 38 -13.72 -3.99 -14.42
N LYS A 39 -13.30 -4.67 -15.48
CA LYS A 39 -11.99 -4.41 -16.12
C LYS A 39 -11.96 -3.01 -16.72
N GLY A 40 -10.74 -2.48 -16.89
CA GLY A 40 -10.50 -1.15 -17.49
C GLY A 40 -10.48 0.01 -16.51
N VAL A 41 -10.62 -0.26 -15.20
CA VAL A 41 -10.27 0.73 -14.17
C VAL A 41 -8.76 0.96 -14.22
N ASN A 42 -8.35 2.23 -14.20
CA ASN A 42 -6.96 2.62 -14.02
C ASN A 42 -6.86 3.49 -12.77
N CYS A 43 -5.78 3.35 -12.00
CA CYS A 43 -5.58 4.11 -10.78
C CYS A 43 -4.17 4.64 -10.68
N GLU A 44 -4.06 5.81 -10.05
CA GLU A 44 -2.80 6.49 -9.78
C GLU A 44 -2.79 6.95 -8.32
N ALA A 45 -1.66 6.77 -7.64
CA ALA A 45 -1.43 7.35 -6.33
C ALA A 45 -0.54 8.58 -6.44
N SER A 46 -0.89 9.60 -5.68
CA SER A 46 -0.06 10.78 -5.42
C SER A 46 0.37 10.72 -3.97
N ALA A 47 1.67 10.62 -3.73
CA ALA A 47 2.25 10.53 -2.40
C ALA A 47 3.55 11.34 -2.36
N PRO A 48 3.53 12.61 -1.89
CA PRO A 48 4.69 13.51 -1.96
C PRO A 48 5.91 13.05 -1.15
N HIS A 49 5.67 12.31 -0.06
CA HIS A 49 6.70 11.86 0.89
C HIS A 49 6.87 10.33 0.90
N ALA A 50 6.38 9.65 -0.13
CA ALA A 50 6.46 8.20 -0.25
C ALA A 50 6.77 7.78 -1.69
N SER A 51 7.24 6.55 -1.83
CA SER A 51 7.41 5.91 -3.13
C SER A 51 6.11 5.25 -3.58
N VAL A 52 5.83 5.30 -4.89
CA VAL A 52 4.64 4.68 -5.48
C VAL A 52 5.09 3.66 -6.52
N ARG A 53 4.68 2.41 -6.33
CA ARG A 53 4.85 1.33 -7.30
C ARG A 53 3.51 0.94 -7.91
N ARG A 54 3.45 0.98 -9.24
CA ARG A 54 2.30 0.49 -10.02
C ARG A 54 2.60 -0.88 -10.60
N GLY A 55 1.60 -1.74 -10.61
CA GLY A 55 1.64 -3.04 -11.24
C GLY A 55 0.22 -3.51 -11.55
N GLN A 56 0.10 -4.79 -11.89
CA GLN A 56 -1.18 -5.44 -12.09
C GLN A 56 -1.22 -6.75 -11.30
N ASP A 57 -2.43 -7.18 -10.93
CA ASP A 57 -2.65 -8.53 -10.43
C ASP A 57 -2.76 -9.54 -11.58
N LEU A 58 -2.92 -10.82 -11.25
CA LEU A 58 -3.04 -11.90 -12.23
C LEU A 58 -4.29 -11.79 -13.14
N ARG A 59 -5.26 -10.94 -12.76
CA ARG A 59 -6.48 -10.67 -13.54
C ARG A 59 -6.32 -9.43 -14.44
N GLY A 60 -5.16 -8.77 -14.40
CA GLY A 60 -4.88 -7.51 -15.08
C GLY A 60 -5.45 -6.29 -14.36
N MET A 61 -5.88 -6.42 -13.11
CA MET A 61 -6.40 -5.29 -12.34
C MET A 61 -5.24 -4.43 -11.82
N PRO A 62 -5.39 -3.09 -11.79
CA PRO A 62 -4.34 -2.23 -11.25
C PRO A 62 -4.05 -2.57 -9.79
N ARG A 63 -2.76 -2.71 -9.47
CA ARG A 63 -2.24 -2.84 -8.12
C ARG A 63 -1.32 -1.66 -7.85
N ILE A 64 -1.59 -0.94 -6.77
CA ILE A 64 -0.76 0.19 -6.35
C ILE A 64 -0.19 -0.10 -4.98
N THR A 65 1.11 0.01 -4.84
CA THR A 65 1.79 -0.05 -3.55
C THR A 65 2.41 1.30 -3.25
N VAL A 66 2.10 1.89 -2.09
CA VAL A 66 2.70 3.13 -1.60
C VAL A 66 3.57 2.79 -0.40
N THR A 67 4.84 3.17 -0.45
CA THR A 67 5.82 2.82 0.59
C THR A 67 6.48 4.08 1.15
N GLY A 68 6.30 4.35 2.44
CA GLY A 68 6.79 5.56 3.12
C GLY A 68 5.69 6.28 3.91
N ASP A 69 5.80 7.61 4.03
CA ASP A 69 4.78 8.43 4.70
C ASP A 69 3.53 8.61 3.81
N ILE A 70 2.43 7.97 4.23
CA ILE A 70 1.14 7.97 3.51
C ILE A 70 0.15 9.01 4.02
N SER A 71 0.51 9.83 5.03
CA SER A 71 -0.40 10.79 5.68
C SER A 71 -1.08 11.77 4.73
N THR A 72 -0.39 12.15 3.66
CA THR A 72 -0.86 13.07 2.62
C THR A 72 -1.14 12.37 1.30
N ALA A 73 -1.05 11.03 1.28
CA ALA A 73 -1.18 10.28 0.04
C ALA A 73 -2.65 10.14 -0.38
N SER A 74 -2.90 10.12 -1.69
CA SER A 74 -4.24 9.98 -2.25
C SER A 74 -4.22 9.08 -3.47
N ILE A 75 -5.35 8.42 -3.72
CA ILE A 75 -5.55 7.55 -4.88
C ILE A 75 -6.65 8.15 -5.73
N THR A 76 -6.36 8.30 -7.01
CA THR A 76 -7.33 8.68 -8.03
C THR A 76 -7.51 7.54 -9.00
N CYS A 77 -8.74 7.05 -9.15
CA CYS A 77 -9.12 6.00 -10.06
C CYS A 77 -10.03 6.54 -11.16
N THR A 78 -9.75 6.18 -12.40
CA THR A 78 -10.57 6.44 -13.57
C THR A 78 -11.27 5.14 -13.96
N ALA A 79 -12.60 5.18 -14.03
CA ALA A 79 -13.41 4.07 -14.49
C ALA A 79 -13.48 4.04 -16.03
N PRO A 80 -13.80 2.87 -16.63
CA PRO A 80 -14.06 2.68 -18.06
C PRO A 80 -15.06 3.67 -18.68
N ASP A 81 -16.04 4.15 -17.92
CA ASP A 81 -17.02 5.15 -18.36
C ASP A 81 -16.45 6.58 -18.36
N GLY A 82 -15.17 6.76 -18.01
CA GLY A 82 -14.49 8.04 -17.87
C GLY A 82 -14.68 8.69 -16.50
N SER A 83 -15.55 8.16 -15.63
CA SER A 83 -15.77 8.73 -14.29
C SER A 83 -14.51 8.64 -13.44
N ARG A 84 -14.13 9.75 -12.81
CA ARG A 84 -12.97 9.82 -11.92
C ARG A 84 -13.39 9.82 -10.45
N TRP A 85 -12.62 9.13 -9.63
CA TRP A 85 -12.89 8.88 -8.22
C TRP A 85 -11.62 9.12 -7.43
N ARG A 86 -11.67 9.86 -6.32
CA ARG A 86 -10.51 10.10 -5.46
C ARG A 86 -10.81 9.73 -4.02
N THR A 87 -9.85 9.10 -3.36
CA THR A 87 -9.84 8.91 -1.91
C THR A 87 -8.49 9.33 -1.34
N ALA A 88 -8.48 9.89 -0.13
CA ALA A 88 -7.26 9.94 0.66
C ALA A 88 -6.91 8.52 1.10
N LEU A 89 -5.61 8.25 1.25
CA LEU A 89 -5.15 7.02 1.86
C LEU A 89 -5.37 7.09 3.36
N PRO A 90 -5.95 6.05 3.97
CA PRO A 90 -6.17 6.05 5.40
C PRO A 90 -4.84 5.86 6.12
N ALA A 91 -4.37 6.93 6.78
CA ALA A 91 -3.31 6.85 7.77
C ALA A 91 -3.97 6.59 9.13
N ASP A 92 -4.04 5.31 9.56
CA ASP A 92 -4.53 5.01 10.90
C ASP A 92 -3.46 5.40 11.92
N SER A 93 -3.64 6.54 12.57
CA SER A 93 -2.74 7.03 13.63
C SER A 93 -2.74 6.15 14.88
N ARG A 94 -3.66 5.19 15.01
CA ARG A 94 -3.76 4.26 16.14
C ARG A 94 -3.02 2.93 15.92
N ARG A 95 -2.64 2.61 14.69
CA ARG A 95 -1.87 1.39 14.38
C ARG A 95 -0.42 1.78 14.12
N PRO A 96 0.56 1.30 14.90
CA PRO A 96 1.96 1.58 14.61
C PRO A 96 2.29 1.06 13.22
N LEU A 97 2.76 1.96 12.37
CA LEU A 97 2.87 1.80 10.91
C LEU A 97 4.02 0.88 10.47
N SER A 98 4.45 -0.05 11.31
CA SER A 98 5.52 -1.03 11.03
C SER A 98 5.09 -2.17 10.11
N GLN A 99 3.95 -2.08 9.42
CA GLN A 99 3.28 -3.23 8.80
C GLN A 99 2.73 -2.92 7.39
N THR A 100 2.50 -4.00 6.62
CA THR A 100 1.86 -3.91 5.31
C THR A 100 0.35 -3.86 5.46
N VAL A 101 -0.29 -2.78 5.01
CA VAL A 101 -1.74 -2.61 5.03
C VAL A 101 -2.31 -2.92 3.64
N GLU A 102 -3.35 -3.75 3.58
CA GLU A 102 -4.04 -4.08 2.33
C GLU A 102 -5.40 -3.37 2.26
N GLY A 103 -5.65 -2.66 1.16
CA GLY A 103 -6.92 -2.03 0.85
C GLY A 103 -7.62 -2.74 -0.31
N LEU A 104 -8.88 -3.14 -0.11
CA LEU A 104 -9.74 -3.67 -1.13
C LEU A 104 -10.66 -2.58 -1.69
N ALA A 105 -10.39 -2.12 -2.90
CA ALA A 105 -11.32 -1.28 -3.65
C ALA A 105 -12.44 -2.12 -4.28
N THR A 106 -13.66 -1.63 -4.11
CA THR A 106 -14.87 -2.19 -4.68
C THR A 106 -15.54 -1.11 -5.53
N TRP A 107 -15.75 -1.38 -6.81
CA TRP A 107 -16.52 -0.52 -7.70
C TRP A 107 -17.78 -1.22 -8.20
N ARG A 108 -18.88 -0.48 -8.24
CA ARG A 108 -20.17 -0.95 -8.78
C ARG A 108 -20.69 0.09 -9.79
N PRO A 109 -20.66 -0.21 -11.11
CA PRO A 109 -21.12 0.72 -12.16
C PRO A 109 -22.56 1.17 -11.95
N ASN A 110 -23.47 0.22 -11.71
CA ASN A 110 -24.90 0.48 -11.56
C ASN A 110 -25.21 1.36 -10.35
N ALA A 111 -24.41 1.23 -9.29
CA ALA A 111 -24.63 1.97 -8.07
C ALA A 111 -23.84 3.30 -8.03
N ARG A 112 -23.04 3.59 -9.07
CA ARG A 112 -22.25 4.82 -9.22
C ARG A 112 -21.47 5.20 -7.96
N TRP A 113 -20.85 4.22 -7.31
CA TRP A 113 -19.95 4.46 -6.18
C TRP A 113 -18.73 3.56 -6.24
N MET A 114 -17.64 4.06 -5.66
CA MET A 114 -16.44 3.30 -5.38
C MET A 114 -16.13 3.39 -3.87
N ARG A 115 -15.76 2.26 -3.26
CA ARG A 115 -15.40 2.16 -1.84
C ARG A 115 -14.04 1.52 -1.70
N LEU A 116 -13.34 1.92 -0.65
CA LEU A 116 -12.11 1.32 -0.17
C LEU A 116 -12.39 0.68 1.18
N GLN A 117 -12.15 -0.62 1.29
CA GLN A 117 -12.19 -1.32 2.56
C GLN A 117 -10.77 -1.65 2.98
N VAL A 118 -10.36 -1.20 4.17
CA VAL A 118 -9.07 -1.60 4.73
C VAL A 118 -9.24 -2.98 5.34
N LEU A 119 -8.47 -3.94 4.83
CA LEU A 119 -8.38 -5.29 5.37
C LEU A 119 -7.37 -5.23 6.52
N ALA A 120 -7.80 -5.64 7.71
CA ALA A 120 -6.93 -5.71 8.87
C ALA A 120 -5.82 -6.75 8.65
N ASP A 121 -4.69 -6.50 9.28
CA ASP A 121 -3.46 -7.31 9.22
C ASP A 121 -3.72 -8.75 9.69
N PRO A 122 -3.21 -9.79 8.98
CA PRO A 122 -3.29 -11.19 9.41
C PRO A 122 -2.63 -11.47 10.76
N SER A 123 -1.83 -10.57 11.33
CA SER A 123 -1.26 -10.69 12.67
C SER A 123 -2.26 -10.37 13.80
N ASP A 124 -3.41 -9.79 13.45
CA ASP A 124 -4.45 -9.29 14.36
C ASP A 124 -5.54 -10.35 14.65
N ILE A 125 -5.17 -11.64 14.65
CA ILE A 125 -6.08 -12.78 14.88
C ILE A 125 -6.53 -12.79 16.36
N GLY A 126 -7.52 -11.96 16.69
CA GLY A 126 -8.09 -11.91 18.04
C GLY A 126 -8.81 -10.60 18.38
N GLN A 127 -8.52 -9.50 17.69
CA GLN A 127 -9.28 -8.25 17.84
C GLN A 127 -10.19 -8.08 16.63
N SER A 128 -11.48 -8.38 16.81
CA SER A 128 -12.53 -8.06 15.84
C SER A 128 -12.70 -6.53 15.73
N THR A 129 -11.73 -5.85 15.12
CA THR A 129 -11.92 -4.48 14.65
C THR A 129 -12.71 -4.54 13.36
N ALA A 130 -13.91 -3.97 13.36
CA ALA A 130 -14.72 -3.87 12.14
C ALA A 130 -13.88 -3.23 11.02
N PRO A 131 -13.95 -3.75 9.79
CA PRO A 131 -13.16 -3.22 8.69
C PRO A 131 -13.51 -1.75 8.46
N GLN A 132 -12.49 -0.90 8.39
CA GLN A 132 -12.73 0.52 8.13
C GLN A 132 -13.04 0.73 6.65
N VAL A 133 -14.17 1.40 6.39
CA VAL A 133 -14.68 1.66 5.05
C VAL A 133 -14.54 3.13 4.73
N TYR A 134 -13.75 3.42 3.71
CA TYR A 134 -13.55 4.75 3.14
C TYR A 134 -14.33 4.87 1.83
N ARG A 135 -14.90 6.04 1.58
CA ARG A 135 -15.60 6.33 0.32
C ARG A 135 -14.70 7.12 -0.59
N PHE A 136 -14.70 6.75 -1.87
CA PHE A 136 -14.15 7.63 -2.89
C PHE A 136 -15.15 8.76 -3.17
N THR A 137 -14.62 9.96 -3.30
CA THR A 137 -15.33 11.13 -3.79
C THR A 137 -15.26 11.15 -5.30
N ARG A 138 -16.40 11.31 -5.97
CA ARG A 138 -16.42 11.50 -7.43
C ARG A 138 -15.80 12.85 -7.76
N LEU A 139 -14.87 12.87 -8.70
CA LEU A 139 -14.32 14.11 -9.26
C LEU A 139 -15.24 14.61 -10.39
N PRO A 140 -15.26 15.94 -10.63
CA PRO A 140 -16.00 16.53 -11.74
C PRO A 140 -15.47 16.06 -13.10
#